data_AF-A0A2D6SUE1-F1
#
_entry.id   AF-A0A2D6SUE1-F1
#
_cell.length_a   1.000
_cell.length_b   1.000
_cell.length_c   1.000
_cell.angle_alpha   90.00
_cell.angle_beta   90.00
_cell.angle_gamma   90.00
#
_symmetry.space_group_name_H-M   'P 1'
#
loop_
_entity.id
_entity.type
_entity.pdbx_description
1 polymer ?
#
loop_
_entity_poly.entity_id
_entity_poly.type
_entity_poly.pdbx_seq_one_letter_code
_entity_poly.pdbx_strand_id
1 'polypeptide(L)'
;MTKKEIVKRISEEIGLTQLKTKEIVQKTFDAIVETLVEERRIELRNFGVFEVKKRAARKARNPRTGERVDVAEKFVVTFKPGKEMEERVRQLEEAAAREALRQQQAAEAIGASNGATSVPPVSDSPAPYNPSYASGNQE
;
A
#
# COMPACT_ATOMS: atom_id res chain seq x y z
N MET A 1 -4.19 12.34 1.26
CA MET A 1 -4.05 13.19 2.46
C MET A 1 -3.53 14.57 2.04
N THR A 2 -4.40 15.58 2.05
CA THR A 2 -4.07 16.99 1.82
C THR A 2 -4.01 17.76 3.14
N LYS A 3 -3.46 18.98 3.13
CA LYS A 3 -3.49 19.88 4.31
C LYS A 3 -4.91 20.11 4.84
N LYS A 4 -5.89 20.27 3.94
CA LYS A 4 -7.31 20.45 4.31
C LYS A 4 -7.85 19.23 5.07
N GLU A 5 -7.49 18.03 4.63
CA GLU A 5 -7.90 16.78 5.27
C GLU A 5 -7.25 16.61 6.66
N ILE A 6 -5.97 16.98 6.80
CA ILE A 6 -5.28 16.99 8.10
C ILE A 6 -5.98 17.95 9.07
N VAL A 7 -6.28 19.17 8.64
CA VAL A 7 -6.98 20.17 9.46
C VAL A 7 -8.34 19.65 9.91
N LYS A 8 -9.12 19.07 8.99
CA LYS A 8 -10.42 18.47 9.31
C LYS A 8 -10.28 17.39 10.38
N ARG A 9 -9.39 16.41 10.17
CA ARG A 9 -9.18 15.30 11.10
C ARG A 9 -8.77 15.78 12.50
N ILE A 10 -7.80 16.68 12.58
CA ILE A 10 -7.33 17.24 13.86
C ILE A 10 -8.45 18.04 14.55
N SER A 11 -9.22 18.82 13.78
CA SER A 11 -10.34 19.60 14.33
C SER A 11 -11.43 18.71 14.93
N GLU A 12 -11.74 17.58 14.28
CA GLU A 12 -12.72 16.60 14.74
C GLU A 12 -12.23 15.84 15.99
N GLU A 13 -10.94 15.48 16.04
CA GLU A 13 -10.35 14.73 17.14
C GLU A 13 -10.19 15.55 18.43
N ILE A 14 -9.85 16.83 18.30
CA ILE A 14 -9.54 17.71 19.46
C ILE A 14 -10.74 18.63 19.80
N GLY A 15 -11.75 18.72 18.94
CA GLY A 15 -12.92 19.58 19.15
C GLY A 15 -12.66 21.07 18.91
N LEU A 16 -11.62 21.41 18.13
CA LEU A 16 -11.32 22.78 17.72
C LEU A 16 -12.05 23.15 16.43
N THR A 17 -12.23 24.45 16.17
CA THR A 17 -12.77 24.89 14.87
C THR A 17 -11.74 24.66 13.76
N GLN A 18 -12.20 24.29 12.56
CA GLN A 18 -11.31 24.12 11.40
C GLN A 18 -10.50 25.38 11.08
N LEU A 19 -11.07 26.57 11.32
CA LEU A 19 -10.35 27.84 11.14
C LEU A 19 -9.15 27.91 12.08
N LYS A 20 -9.35 27.63 13.38
CA LYS A 20 -8.27 27.70 14.35
C LYS A 20 -7.23 26.62 14.10
N THR A 21 -7.66 25.39 13.79
CA THR A 21 -6.77 24.29 13.45
C THR A 21 -5.95 24.58 12.20
N LYS A 22 -6.53 25.23 11.18
CA LYS A 22 -5.81 25.66 9.98
C LYS A 22 -4.67 26.63 10.31
N GLU A 23 -4.93 27.62 11.18
CA GLU A 23 -3.91 28.56 11.64
C GLU A 23 -2.77 27.84 12.36
N ILE A 24 -3.09 26.95 13.30
CA ILE A 24 -2.10 26.19 14.07
C ILE A 24 -1.21 25.39 13.13
N VAL A 25 -1.80 24.60 12.23
CA VAL A 25 -1.05 23.78 11.27
C VAL A 25 -0.17 24.63 10.35
N GLN A 26 -0.65 25.80 9.90
CA GLN A 26 0.18 26.72 9.13
C GLN A 26 1.36 27.23 9.95
N LYS A 27 1.13 27.72 11.17
CA LYS A 27 2.19 28.24 12.04
C LYS A 27 3.22 27.19 12.42
N THR A 28 2.81 25.93 12.58
CA THR A 28 3.76 24.83 12.80
C THR A 28 4.71 24.65 11.61
N PHE A 29 4.20 24.68 10.37
CA PHE A 29 5.06 24.57 9.19
C PHE A 29 5.96 25.78 9.01
N ASP A 30 5.43 26.98 9.25
CA ASP A 30 6.20 28.23 9.19
C ASP A 30 7.39 28.17 10.15
N ALA A 31 7.14 27.79 11.41
CA ALA A 31 8.18 27.65 12.43
C ALA A 31 9.26 26.61 12.04
N ILE A 32 8.87 25.46 11.48
CA ILE A 32 9.83 24.45 10.99
C ILE A 32 10.72 25.04 9.89
N VAL A 33 10.15 25.82 8.96
CA VAL A 33 10.91 26.44 7.87
C VAL A 33 11.88 27.48 8.42
N GLU A 34 11.41 28.36 9.32
CA GLU A 34 12.24 29.39 9.97
C GLU A 34 13.43 28.77 10.71
N THR A 35 13.18 27.77 11.57
CA THR A 35 14.25 27.05 12.29
C THR A 35 15.24 26.39 11.33
N LEU A 36 14.80 25.85 10.19
CA LEU A 36 15.71 25.26 9.20
C LEU A 36 16.59 26.30 8.50
N VAL A 37 16.10 27.52 8.31
CA VAL A 37 16.89 28.61 7.72
C VAL A 37 17.94 29.11 8.71
N GLU A 38 17.57 29.24 9.98
CA GLU A 38 18.42 29.81 11.03
C GLU A 38 19.39 28.79 11.63
N GLU A 39 18.85 27.68 12.14
CA GLU A 39 19.60 26.67 12.91
C GLU A 39 20.08 25.51 12.04
N ARG A 40 19.59 25.39 10.80
CA ARG A 40 19.91 24.32 9.83
C ARG A 40 19.49 22.92 10.28
N ARG A 41 18.91 22.76 11.47
CA ARG A 41 18.48 21.47 12.00
C ARG A 41 17.34 21.67 12.98
N ILE A 42 16.34 20.79 12.91
CA ILE A 42 15.29 20.68 13.93
C ILE A 42 15.00 19.20 14.21
N GLU A 43 14.88 18.87 15.49
CA GLU A 43 14.54 17.54 15.96
C GLU A 43 13.16 17.54 16.62
N LEU A 44 12.25 16.76 16.06
CA LEU A 44 10.91 16.54 16.58
C LEU A 44 10.86 15.11 17.12
N ARG A 45 10.97 14.96 18.45
CA ARG A 45 10.97 13.65 19.12
C ARG A 45 9.77 12.82 18.64
N ASN A 46 10.00 11.51 18.45
CA ASN A 46 9.03 10.53 17.94
C ASN A 46 8.58 10.75 16.48
N PHE A 47 8.87 11.91 15.88
CA PHE A 47 8.55 12.21 14.50
C PHE A 47 9.76 12.04 13.58
N GLY A 48 10.86 12.74 13.89
CA GLY A 48 12.10 12.66 13.12
C GLY A 48 12.94 13.94 13.19
N VAL A 49 13.96 13.99 12.33
CA VAL A 49 14.92 15.09 12.25
C VAL A 49 14.92 15.68 10.86
N PHE A 50 14.78 17.00 10.76
CA PHE A 50 15.06 17.74 9.54
C PHE A 50 16.43 18.40 9.64
N GLU A 51 17.21 18.32 8.57
CA GLU A 51 18.59 18.83 8.52
C GLU A 51 18.89 19.41 7.14
N VAL A 52 19.42 20.64 7.11
CA VAL A 52 19.91 21.30 5.90
C VAL A 52 21.33 20.86 5.62
N LYS A 53 21.56 20.29 4.44
CA LYS A 53 22.88 19.85 3.97
C LYS A 53 23.32 20.62 2.75
N LYS A 54 24.58 21.05 2.73
CA LYS A 54 25.23 21.57 1.53
C LYS A 54 25.63 20.40 0.64
N ARG A 55 25.09 20.33 -0.58
CA ARG A 55 25.54 19.39 -1.61
C ARG A 55 26.52 20.09 -2.54
N ALA A 56 27.70 19.49 -2.72
CA ALA A 56 28.71 19.98 -3.63
C ALA A 56 28.25 19.94 -5.09
N ALA A 57 28.84 20.80 -5.91
CA ALA A 57 28.63 20.78 -7.34
C ALA A 57 29.07 19.44 -7.94
N ARG A 58 28.33 18.94 -8.93
CA ARG A 58 28.64 17.66 -9.57
C ARG A 58 28.14 17.62 -11.01
N LYS A 59 28.77 16.80 -11.83
CA LYS A 59 28.25 16.48 -13.16
C LYS A 59 27.14 15.44 -13.05
N ALA A 60 25.98 15.72 -13.63
CA ALA A 60 24.86 14.80 -13.74
C ALA A 60 24.57 14.50 -15.22
N ARG A 61 23.72 13.50 -15.45
CA ARG A 61 23.26 13.14 -16.79
C ARG A 61 21.76 13.39 -16.88
N ASN A 62 21.32 14.04 -17.95
CA ASN A 62 19.90 14.19 -18.20
C ASN A 62 19.30 12.80 -18.48
N PRO A 63 18.33 12.30 -17.69
CA PRO A 63 17.77 10.95 -17.89
C PRO A 63 17.02 10.83 -19.23
N ARG A 64 16.58 11.94 -19.82
CA ARG A 64 15.84 11.96 -21.08
C ARG A 64 16.75 12.04 -22.31
N THR A 65 17.85 12.80 -22.26
CA THR A 65 18.72 13.05 -23.43
C THR A 65 20.11 12.41 -23.33
N GLY A 66 20.53 12.00 -22.13
CA GLY A 66 21.86 11.45 -21.91
C GLY A 66 23.00 12.49 -21.92
N GLU A 67 22.68 13.78 -22.08
CA GLU A 67 23.68 14.84 -22.08
C GLU A 67 24.23 15.09 -20.67
N ARG A 68 25.49 15.52 -20.61
CA ARG A 68 26.13 15.92 -19.34
C ARG A 68 25.67 17.32 -18.98
N VAL A 69 25.14 17.48 -17.78
CA VAL A 69 24.68 18.75 -17.21
C VAL A 69 25.38 19.01 -15.89
N ASP A 70 25.88 20.22 -15.70
CA ASP A 70 26.50 20.62 -14.45
C ASP A 70 25.43 21.01 -13.43
N VAL A 71 25.48 20.40 -12.25
CA VAL A 71 24.61 20.71 -11.12
C VAL A 71 25.42 21.55 -10.15
N ALA A 72 25.02 22.82 -9.99
CA ALA A 72 25.64 23.74 -9.05
C ALA A 72 25.50 23.25 -7.60
N GLU A 73 26.38 23.74 -6.73
CA GLU A 73 26.24 23.50 -5.29
C GLU A 73 24.93 24.11 -4.77
N LYS A 74 24.27 23.40 -3.85
CA LYS A 74 23.02 23.87 -3.26
C LYS A 74 22.76 23.31 -1.89
N PHE A 75 21.96 24.03 -1.11
CA PHE A 75 21.40 23.51 0.14
C PHE A 75 20.18 22.65 -0.15
N VAL A 76 20.05 21.54 0.58
CA VAL A 76 18.88 20.66 0.52
C VAL A 76 18.44 20.32 1.94
N VAL A 77 17.14 20.21 2.16
CA VAL A 77 16.60 19.64 3.41
C VAL A 77 16.60 18.12 3.27
N THR A 78 17.05 17.44 4.31
CA THR A 78 16.92 15.98 4.46
C THR A 78 16.05 15.69 5.68
N PHE A 79 15.18 14.70 5.58
CA PHE A 79 14.38 14.20 6.69
C PHE A 79 14.86 12.80 7.07
N LYS A 80 15.09 12.58 8.36
CA LYS A 80 15.36 11.28 8.95
C LYS A 80 14.16 10.90 9.81
N PRO A 81 13.37 9.88 9.44
CA PRO A 81 12.26 9.41 10.25
C PRO A 81 12.71 9.05 11.68
N GLY A 82 11.85 9.30 12.66
CA GLY A 82 12.06 8.82 14.02
C GLY A 82 11.76 7.33 14.15
N LYS A 83 12.35 6.68 15.15
CA LYS A 83 12.19 5.23 15.41
C LYS A 83 10.72 4.77 15.45
N GLU A 84 9.84 5.55 16.07
CA GLU A 84 8.42 5.21 16.15
C GLU A 84 7.76 5.15 14.77
N MET A 85 8.10 6.09 13.88
CA MET A 85 7.59 6.11 12.52
C MET A 85 8.15 4.94 11.71
N GLU A 86 9.46 4.67 11.79
CA GLU A 86 10.10 3.56 11.08
C GLU A 86 9.48 2.22 11.46
N GLU A 87 9.27 1.99 12.77
CA GLU A 87 8.66 0.76 13.27
C GLU A 87 7.22 0.58 12.77
N ARG A 88 6.39 1.63 12.83
CA ARG A 88 5.00 1.56 12.34
C ARG A 88 4.93 1.32 10.84
N VAL A 89 5.86 1.87 10.06
CA VAL A 89 5.93 1.65 8.61
C VAL A 89 6.37 0.21 8.32
N ARG A 90 7.36 -0.30 9.05
CA ARG A 90 7.83 -1.70 8.91
C ARG A 90 6.73 -2.72 9.16
N GLN A 91 5.82 -2.47 10.10
CA GLN A 91 4.67 -3.34 10.36
C GLN A 91 3.76 -3.53 9.13
N LEU A 92 3.75 -2.57 8.19
CA LEU A 92 3.00 -2.72 6.93
C LEU A 92 3.63 -3.78 6.02
N GLU A 93 4.95 -3.89 5.99
CA GLU A 93 5.66 -4.91 5.23
C GLU A 93 5.33 -6.31 5.78
N GLU A 94 5.34 -6.45 7.10
CA GLU A 94 4.98 -7.70 7.76
C GLU A 94 3.52 -8.09 7.54
N ALA A 95 2.61 -7.12 7.60
CA ALA A 95 1.19 -7.34 7.32
C ALA A 95 0.96 -7.81 5.87
N ALA A 96 1.61 -7.15 4.91
CA ALA A 96 1.54 -7.51 3.50
C ALA A 96 2.11 -8.92 3.23
N ALA A 97 3.23 -9.26 3.86
CA ALA A 97 3.82 -10.59 3.74
C ALA A 97 2.91 -11.69 4.29
N ARG A 98 2.25 -11.46 5.43
CA ARG A 98 1.27 -12.39 6.01
C ARG A 98 0.05 -12.56 5.11
N GLU A 99 -0.44 -11.48 4.52
CA GLU A 99 -1.56 -11.53 3.59
C GLU A 99 -1.20 -12.31 2.31
N ALA A 100 -0.02 -12.06 1.73
CA ALA A 100 0.45 -12.78 0.56
C ALA A 100 0.57 -14.28 0.82
N LEU A 101 1.10 -14.69 1.98
CA LEU A 101 1.17 -16.11 2.36
C LEU A 101 -0.22 -16.73 2.48
N ARG A 102 -1.18 -16.02 3.09
CA ARG A 102 -2.56 -16.48 3.21
C ARG A 102 -3.23 -16.65 1.84
N GLN A 103 -2.98 -15.73 0.91
CA GLN A 103 -3.50 -15.81 -0.45
C GLN A 103 -2.90 -16.99 -1.22
N GLN A 104 -1.59 -17.26 -1.07
CA GLN A 104 -0.93 -18.43 -1.65
C GLN A 104 -1.55 -19.74 -1.13
N GLN A 105 -1.68 -19.87 0.19
CA GLN A 105 -2.29 -21.05 0.82
C GLN A 105 -3.74 -21.28 0.39
N ALA A 106 -4.52 -20.19 0.25
CA ALA A 106 -5.90 -20.28 -0.24
C ALA A 106 -5.96 -20.71 -1.71
N ALA A 107 -5.06 -20.19 -2.56
CA ALA A 107 -4.99 -20.58 -3.97
C ALA A 107 -4.58 -22.05 -4.15
N GLU A 108 -3.63 -22.54 -3.35
CA GLU A 108 -3.20 -23.95 -3.36
C GLU A 108 -4.33 -24.89 -2.90
N ALA A 109 -5.09 -24.51 -1.86
CA ALA A 109 -6.21 -25.30 -1.38
C ALA A 109 -7.35 -25.43 -2.41
N ILE A 110 -7.60 -24.38 -3.20
CA ILE A 110 -8.58 -24.40 -4.30
C ILE A 110 -8.06 -25.22 -5.50
N GLY A 111 -6.76 -25.16 -5.79
CA GLY A 111 -6.13 -25.99 -6.82
C GLY A 111 -6.18 -27.49 -6.49
N ALA A 112 -6.01 -27.84 -5.21
CA ALA A 112 -6.07 -29.22 -4.74
C ALA A 112 -7.49 -29.84 -4.79
N SER A 113 -8.55 -29.04 -4.60
CA SER A 113 -9.93 -29.55 -4.62
C SER A 113 -10.47 -29.84 -6.02
N ASN A 114 -10.02 -29.12 -7.04
CA ASN A 114 -10.41 -29.36 -8.44
C ASN A 114 -9.71 -30.57 -9.10
N GLY A 115 -8.75 -31.21 -8.42
CA GLY A 115 -8.05 -32.41 -8.90
C GLY A 115 -8.74 -33.75 -8.61
N ALA A 116 -9.87 -33.74 -7.87
CA ALA A 116 -10.59 -34.95 -7.47
C ALA A 116 -11.95 -35.06 -8.18
N THR A 117 -11.95 -35.31 -9.49
CA THR A 117 -13.11 -35.91 -10.16
C THR A 117 -12.63 -37.14 -10.94
N SER A 118 -12.26 -38.18 -10.20
CA SER A 118 -12.09 -39.52 -10.75
C SER A 118 -13.46 -40.04 -11.16
N VAL A 119 -13.71 -40.04 -12.47
CA VAL A 119 -14.84 -40.74 -13.10
C VAL A 119 -14.75 -42.22 -12.70
N PRO A 120 -15.77 -42.84 -12.09
CA PRO A 120 -15.74 -44.29 -11.84
C PRO A 120 -15.84 -45.04 -13.19
N PRO A 121 -15.27 -46.25 -13.30
CA PRO A 121 -15.27 -46.99 -14.55
C PRO A 121 -16.70 -47.45 -14.88
N VAL A 122 -17.09 -47.23 -16.14
CA VAL A 122 -18.29 -47.80 -16.75
C VAL A 122 -18.23 -49.33 -16.68
N SER A 123 -19.15 -49.94 -15.92
CA SER A 123 -19.40 -51.37 -15.99
C SER A 123 -20.49 -51.63 -17.04
N ASP A 124 -20.09 -52.19 -18.17
CA ASP A 124 -21.01 -52.75 -19.16
C ASP A 124 -21.82 -53.89 -18.53
N SER A 125 -23.14 -53.77 -18.55
CA SER A 125 -24.06 -54.91 -18.49
C SER A 125 -25.37 -54.53 -19.17
N PRO A 126 -25.72 -55.15 -20.31
CA PRO A 126 -26.94 -54.83 -21.04
C PRO A 126 -28.14 -55.50 -20.35
N ALA A 127 -29.07 -54.69 -19.85
CA ALA A 127 -30.41 -55.16 -19.50
C ALA A 127 -31.32 -55.10 -20.75
N PRO A 128 -32.13 -56.15 -21.00
CA PRO A 128 -32.91 -56.25 -22.23
C PRO A 128 -34.07 -55.25 -22.27
N TYR A 129 -34.23 -54.67 -23.46
CA TYR A 129 -35.37 -53.89 -23.92
C TYR A 129 -36.68 -54.67 -23.78
N ASN A 130 -37.68 -54.07 -23.13
CA ASN A 130 -39.04 -54.63 -23.09
C ASN A 130 -40.05 -53.52 -23.44
N PRO A 131 -40.55 -53.47 -24.70
CA PRO A 131 -41.66 -52.60 -25.04
C PRO A 131 -42.96 -53.35 -24.78
N SER A 132 -43.65 -52.97 -23.70
CA SER A 132 -45.05 -53.34 -23.50
C SER A 132 -45.89 -52.67 -24.58
N TYR A 133 -46.32 -53.43 -25.58
CA TYR A 133 -47.39 -53.01 -26.49
C TYR A 133 -48.74 -53.14 -25.78
N ALA A 134 -49.45 -52.02 -25.79
CA ALA A 134 -50.86 -51.95 -25.44
C ALA A 134 -51.73 -52.42 -26.62
N SER A 135 -52.92 -52.93 -26.25
CA SER A 135 -54.11 -53.16 -27.10
C SER A 135 -54.05 -54.39 -28.01
N GLY A 136 -55.05 -55.26 -28.13
CA GLY A 136 -56.46 -55.26 -27.73
C GLY A 136 -57.27 -56.03 -28.80
N ASN A 137 -58.33 -56.73 -28.36
CA ASN A 137 -59.51 -57.20 -29.12
C ASN A 137 -59.33 -58.35 -30.15
N GLN A 138 -59.95 -59.52 -29.92
CA GLN A 138 -61.32 -59.97 -30.23
C GLN A 138 -61.42 -60.65 -31.61
N GLU A 139 -61.81 -61.93 -31.54
CA GLU A 139 -62.35 -62.84 -32.56
C GLU A 139 -61.49 -63.20 -33.80
#